data_AF-A0A2W4RKP6-F1
#
_entry.id   AF-A0A2W4RKP6-F1
#
_cell.length_a   1.000
_cell.length_b   1.000
_cell.length_c   1.000
_cell.angle_alpha   90.00
_cell.angle_beta   90.00
_cell.angle_gamma   90.00
#
_symmetry.space_group_name_H-M   'P 1'
#
loop_
_entity.id
_entity.type
_entity.pdbx_description
1 polymer ?
#
loop_
_entity_poly.entity_id
_entity_poly.type
_entity_poly.pdbx_seq_one_letter_code
_entity_poly.pdbx_strand_id
1 'polypeptide(L)'
;MSNNSGTLQLARGASIERDWGVSRLCPIFPAKDRSSVLHDLVSRLPLLIVAVVLGVILVWQSPINAEAARRLGSPALAGVLSISISLVLVVAFAAVTVRAKPDWSQIASAPWWAWIGGIAGAVFVVGAAVIVPKTGSVLFLLAVVLGQMLGAVVADTYGMWGLPVQPISLAKLAGISLVLAGAIVFILSS
;
A
#
# COMPACT_ATOMS: atom_id res chain seq x y z
N MET A 1 13.75 -16.08 80.84
CA MET A 1 14.12 -17.46 80.46
C MET A 1 13.82 -17.61 78.97
N SER A 2 14.73 -17.20 78.08
CA SER A 2 15.77 -18.04 77.44
C SER A 2 15.20 -19.36 76.89
N ASN A 3 15.10 -19.52 75.56
CA ASN A 3 16.14 -20.24 74.84
C ASN A 3 16.09 -20.01 73.31
N ASN A 4 17.29 -19.99 72.76
CA ASN A 4 17.70 -19.91 71.37
C ASN A 4 17.68 -21.31 70.74
N SER A 5 17.28 -21.42 69.47
CA SER A 5 17.70 -22.53 68.61
C SER A 5 17.59 -22.09 67.15
N GLY A 6 18.67 -21.49 66.65
CA GLY A 6 18.87 -21.34 65.21
C GLY A 6 19.36 -22.64 64.60
N THR A 7 18.96 -22.96 63.38
CA THR A 7 19.84 -23.45 62.29
C THR A 7 19.05 -23.70 61.00
N LEU A 8 19.68 -23.33 59.86
CA LEU A 8 19.43 -23.78 58.48
C LEU A 8 18.35 -23.07 57.64
N GLN A 9 18.57 -21.77 57.37
CA GLN A 9 18.19 -21.21 56.07
C GLN A 9 19.15 -21.73 54.99
N LEU A 10 18.73 -22.77 54.27
CA LEU A 10 19.40 -23.24 53.06
C LEU A 10 19.06 -22.32 51.89
N ALA A 11 20.11 -21.70 51.37
CA ALA A 11 20.14 -20.91 50.15
C ALA A 11 19.46 -21.64 48.97
N ARG A 12 18.34 -21.09 48.49
CA ARG A 12 17.77 -21.43 47.18
C ARG A 12 17.92 -20.23 46.25
N GLY A 13 18.91 -20.33 45.37
CA GLY A 13 18.89 -19.80 44.00
C GLY A 13 18.49 -18.34 43.82
N ALA A 14 19.38 -17.42 44.19
CA ALA A 14 19.40 -16.10 43.55
C ALA A 14 19.92 -16.30 42.11
N SER A 15 19.01 -16.45 41.14
CA SER A 15 19.33 -16.34 39.73
C SER A 15 19.80 -14.92 39.45
N ILE A 16 21.10 -14.76 39.25
CA ILE A 16 21.72 -13.51 38.81
C ILE A 16 21.30 -13.28 37.35
N GLU A 17 20.11 -12.70 37.16
CA GLU A 17 19.78 -12.03 35.90
C GLU A 17 20.70 -10.81 35.80
N ARG A 18 21.73 -10.94 34.96
CA ARG A 18 22.56 -9.82 34.54
C ARG A 18 21.70 -8.91 33.67
N ASP A 19 21.02 -7.99 34.34
CA ASP A 19 20.27 -6.90 33.74
C ASP A 19 21.29 -5.89 33.17
N TRP A 20 21.87 -6.24 32.01
CA TRP A 20 22.72 -5.32 31.27
C TRP A 20 21.87 -4.11 30.90
N GLY A 21 22.18 -2.95 31.48
CA GLY A 21 21.52 -1.65 31.30
C GLY A 21 21.52 -1.08 29.87
N VAL A 22 21.44 -1.92 28.84
CA VAL A 22 21.29 -1.59 27.43
C VAL A 22 19.83 -1.23 27.11
N SER A 23 18.87 -1.63 27.95
CA SER A 23 17.44 -1.34 27.82
C SER A 23 17.05 0.13 28.01
N ARG A 24 18.00 1.02 28.34
CA ARG A 24 17.74 2.46 28.57
C ARG A 24 18.30 3.41 27.51
N LEU A 25 18.91 2.93 26.43
CA LEU A 25 19.71 3.80 25.53
C LEU A 25 19.14 4.07 24.12
N CYS A 26 17.93 3.63 23.77
CA CYS A 26 17.36 4.01 22.46
C CYS A 26 15.82 3.97 22.42
N PRO A 27 15.11 5.12 22.46
CA PRO A 27 13.66 5.18 22.36
C PRO A 27 13.18 5.40 20.92
N ILE A 28 13.88 4.85 19.92
CA ILE A 28 13.59 5.16 18.50
C ILE A 28 12.64 4.12 17.87
N PHE A 29 12.51 2.93 18.47
CA PHE A 29 11.58 1.90 18.01
C PHE A 29 10.92 1.21 19.20
N PRO A 30 9.57 1.22 19.33
CA PRO A 30 8.92 0.30 20.24
C PRO A 30 9.26 -1.12 19.78
N ALA A 31 10.03 -1.86 20.58
CA ALA A 31 10.39 -3.24 20.28
C ALA A 31 9.10 -4.08 20.34
N LYS A 32 8.44 -4.23 19.20
CA LYS A 32 7.28 -5.10 19.08
C LYS A 32 7.77 -6.54 19.19
N ASP A 33 7.16 -7.32 20.07
CA ASP A 33 7.56 -8.72 20.30
C ASP A 33 7.50 -9.52 18.98
N ARG A 34 8.50 -10.36 18.73
CA ARG A 34 8.66 -11.11 17.48
C ARG A 34 7.43 -11.97 17.18
N SER A 35 6.80 -12.57 18.20
CA SER A 35 5.59 -13.37 18.02
C SER A 35 4.42 -12.51 17.55
N SER A 36 4.26 -11.30 18.12
CA SER A 36 3.21 -10.36 17.71
C SER A 36 3.42 -9.79 16.30
N VAL A 37 4.68 -9.59 15.87
CA VAL A 37 4.99 -9.19 14.49
C VAL A 37 4.64 -10.30 13.51
N LEU A 38 4.98 -11.55 13.83
CA LEU A 38 4.70 -12.70 12.97
C LEU A 38 3.19 -12.95 12.84
N HIS A 39 2.43 -12.86 13.93
CA HIS A 39 0.96 -12.98 13.89
C HIS A 39 0.32 -11.89 13.01
N ASP A 40 0.76 -10.63 13.15
CA ASP A 40 0.29 -9.55 12.29
C ASP A 40 0.63 -9.79 10.81
N LEU A 41 1.86 -10.22 10.52
CA LEU A 41 2.31 -10.47 9.15
C LEU A 41 1.51 -11.61 8.51
N VAL A 42 1.34 -12.72 9.23
CA VAL A 42 0.61 -13.90 8.75
C VAL A 42 -0.88 -13.57 8.53
N SER A 43 -1.49 -12.79 9.43
CA SER A 43 -2.89 -12.38 9.29
C SER A 43 -3.12 -11.47 8.07
N ARG A 44 -2.13 -10.64 7.71
CA ARG A 44 -2.20 -9.73 6.57
C ARG A 44 -1.73 -10.36 5.26
N LEU A 45 -1.00 -11.47 5.32
CA LEU A 45 -0.39 -12.12 4.15
C LEU A 45 -1.39 -12.37 3.00
N PRO A 46 -2.62 -12.87 3.23
CA PRO A 46 -3.58 -13.07 2.14
C PRO A 46 -3.95 -11.75 1.43
N LEU A 47 -4.15 -10.67 2.19
CA LEU A 47 -4.47 -9.36 1.65
C LEU A 47 -3.29 -8.78 0.85
N LEU A 48 -2.06 -9.00 1.33
CA LEU A 48 -0.85 -8.59 0.62
C LEU A 48 -0.69 -9.35 -0.71
N ILE A 49 -0.98 -10.65 -0.73
CA ILE A 49 -0.98 -11.45 -1.96
C ILE A 49 -1.99 -10.91 -2.95
N VAL A 50 -3.22 -10.63 -2.51
CA VAL A 50 -4.25 -10.01 -3.37
C VAL A 50 -3.78 -8.65 -3.90
N ALA A 51 -3.17 -7.81 -3.06
CA ALA A 51 -2.64 -6.52 -3.49
C ALA A 51 -1.54 -6.65 -4.54
N VAL A 52 -0.65 -7.64 -4.41
CA VAL A 52 0.38 -7.95 -5.41
C VAL A 52 -0.25 -8.38 -6.73
N VAL A 53 -1.26 -9.27 -6.69
CA VAL A 53 -1.98 -9.71 -7.89
C VAL A 53 -2.69 -8.54 -8.58
N LEU A 54 -3.35 -7.66 -7.80
CA LEU A 54 -3.96 -6.44 -8.35
C LEU A 54 -2.92 -5.53 -9.00
N GLY A 55 -1.71 -5.42 -8.41
CA GLY A 55 -0.59 -4.71 -9.01
C GLY A 55 -0.17 -5.27 -10.37
N VAL A 56 -0.08 -6.61 -10.50
CA VAL A 56 0.22 -7.28 -11.77
C VAL A 56 -0.86 -7.00 -12.83
N ILE A 57 -2.14 -7.10 -12.44
CA ILE A 57 -3.27 -6.83 -13.33
C ILE A 57 -3.26 -5.37 -13.80
N LEU A 58 -3.04 -4.43 -12.88
CA LEU A 58 -2.96 -3.00 -13.19
C LEU A 58 -1.81 -2.70 -14.15
N VAL A 59 -0.68 -3.38 -13.99
CA VAL A 59 0.48 -3.29 -14.88
C VAL A 59 0.13 -3.76 -16.30
N TRP A 60 -0.53 -4.91 -16.44
CA TRP A 60 -0.91 -5.46 -17.75
C TRP A 60 -1.95 -4.63 -18.49
N GLN A 61 -2.76 -3.86 -17.77
CA GLN A 61 -3.75 -2.96 -18.37
C GLN A 61 -3.10 -1.98 -19.37
N SER A 62 -1.90 -1.51 -19.08
CA SER A 62 -1.22 -0.46 -19.86
C SER A 62 -0.87 -0.91 -21.30
N PRO A 63 -0.17 -2.03 -21.53
CA PRO A 63 0.06 -2.55 -22.88
C PRO A 63 -1.21 -3.02 -23.59
N ILE A 64 -2.19 -3.57 -22.86
CA ILE A 64 -3.49 -3.97 -23.45
C ILE A 64 -4.22 -2.75 -24.02
N ASN A 65 -4.27 -1.65 -23.26
CA ASN A 65 -4.89 -0.40 -23.70
C ASN A 65 -4.13 0.25 -24.87
N ALA A 66 -2.80 0.15 -24.88
CA ALA A 66 -1.98 0.62 -26.00
C ALA A 66 -2.26 -0.15 -27.30
N GLU A 67 -2.42 -1.47 -27.23
CA GLU A 67 -2.80 -2.27 -28.40
C GLU A 67 -4.22 -1.95 -28.88
N ALA A 68 -5.18 -1.76 -27.98
CA ALA A 68 -6.52 -1.32 -28.33
C ALA A 68 -6.49 0.05 -29.05
N ALA A 69 -5.66 0.99 -28.56
CA ALA A 69 -5.49 2.31 -29.18
C ALA A 69 -4.90 2.21 -30.58
N ARG A 70 -3.92 1.31 -30.77
CA ARG A 70 -3.33 1.04 -32.08
C ARG A 70 -4.36 0.48 -33.07
N ARG A 71 -5.20 -0.46 -32.64
CA ARG A 71 -6.26 -1.05 -33.49
C ARG A 71 -7.39 -0.09 -33.82
N LEU A 72 -7.77 0.76 -32.87
CA LEU A 72 -8.84 1.74 -33.05
C LEU A 72 -8.34 3.06 -33.70
N GLY A 73 -7.03 3.24 -33.84
CA GLY A 73 -6.44 4.49 -34.33
C GLY A 73 -6.65 5.69 -33.40
N SER A 74 -7.07 5.46 -32.15
CA SER A 74 -7.40 6.54 -31.20
C SER A 74 -7.25 6.07 -29.74
N PRO A 75 -6.36 6.71 -28.94
CA PRO A 75 -6.25 6.46 -27.50
C PRO A 75 -7.53 6.79 -26.73
N ALA A 76 -8.30 7.78 -27.20
CA ALA A 76 -9.57 8.14 -26.58
C ALA A 76 -10.61 7.01 -26.76
N LEU A 77 -10.73 6.44 -27.96
CA LEU A 77 -11.64 5.32 -28.22
C LEU A 77 -11.22 4.05 -27.47
N ALA A 78 -9.92 3.79 -27.35
CA ALA A 78 -9.44 2.70 -26.50
C ALA A 78 -9.78 2.91 -25.02
N GLY A 79 -9.70 4.15 -24.54
CA GLY A 79 -10.14 4.50 -23.20
C GLY A 79 -11.63 4.27 -22.99
N VAL A 80 -12.47 4.69 -23.94
CA VAL A 80 -13.92 4.42 -23.90
C VAL A 80 -14.19 2.92 -23.86
N LEU A 81 -13.52 2.12 -24.71
CA LEU A 81 -13.68 0.66 -24.71
C LEU A 81 -13.29 0.05 -23.36
N SER A 82 -12.10 0.40 -22.85
CA SER A 82 -11.57 -0.11 -21.58
C SER A 82 -12.50 0.21 -20.41
N ILE A 83 -12.88 1.48 -20.27
CA ILE A 83 -13.76 1.95 -19.20
C ILE A 83 -15.16 1.34 -19.31
N SER A 84 -15.68 1.14 -20.52
CA SER A 84 -16.99 0.50 -20.73
C SER A 84 -16.98 -0.96 -20.27
N ILE A 85 -15.93 -1.72 -20.59
CA ILE A 85 -15.78 -3.10 -20.11
C ILE A 85 -15.66 -3.13 -18.58
N SER A 86 -14.85 -2.25 -18.00
CA SER A 86 -14.72 -2.13 -16.55
C SER A 86 -16.05 -1.78 -15.88
N LEU A 87 -16.82 -0.84 -16.44
CA LEU A 87 -18.14 -0.46 -15.93
C LEU A 87 -19.10 -1.64 -15.94
N VAL A 88 -19.20 -2.38 -17.04
CA VAL A 88 -20.06 -3.58 -17.13
C VAL A 88 -19.69 -4.61 -16.06
N LEU A 89 -18.40 -4.89 -15.89
CA LEU A 89 -17.93 -5.85 -14.88
C LEU A 89 -18.24 -5.39 -13.46
N VAL A 90 -18.03 -4.10 -13.14
CA VAL A 90 -18.34 -3.55 -11.81
C VAL A 90 -19.85 -3.55 -11.55
N VAL A 91 -20.68 -3.22 -12.54
CA VAL A 91 -22.14 -3.29 -12.43
C VAL A 91 -22.61 -4.73 -12.22
N ALA A 92 -22.08 -5.69 -12.97
CA ALA A 92 -22.40 -7.10 -12.79
C ALA A 92 -21.98 -7.61 -11.41
N PHE A 93 -20.81 -7.22 -10.93
CA PHE A 93 -20.34 -7.55 -9.58
C PHE A 93 -21.23 -6.91 -8.51
N ALA A 94 -21.65 -5.66 -8.68
CA ALA A 94 -22.58 -4.99 -7.78
C ALA A 94 -23.94 -5.70 -7.74
N ALA A 95 -24.45 -6.16 -8.89
CA ALA A 95 -25.73 -6.86 -8.98
C ALA A 95 -25.78 -8.16 -8.15
N VAL A 96 -24.63 -8.83 -7.95
CA VAL A 96 -24.56 -10.07 -7.16
C VAL A 96 -24.16 -9.84 -5.69
N THR A 97 -23.51 -8.72 -5.37
CA THR A 97 -22.96 -8.44 -4.03
C THR A 97 -23.78 -7.47 -3.21
N VAL A 98 -24.47 -6.51 -3.83
CA VAL A 98 -25.29 -5.53 -3.12
C VAL A 98 -26.56 -6.21 -2.61
N ARG A 99 -26.67 -6.35 -1.28
CA ARG A 99 -27.82 -6.99 -0.61
C ARG A 99 -28.87 -6.00 -0.11
N ALA A 100 -28.50 -4.75 0.10
CA ALA A 100 -29.37 -3.70 0.62
C ALA A 100 -29.55 -2.58 -0.41
N LYS A 101 -30.70 -1.90 -0.37
CA LYS A 101 -30.97 -0.77 -1.28
C LYS A 101 -29.97 0.36 -0.99
N PRO A 102 -29.21 0.83 -2.00
CA PRO A 102 -28.30 1.94 -1.81
C PRO A 102 -29.08 3.21 -1.45
N ASP A 103 -28.56 3.95 -0.47
CA ASP A 103 -29.05 5.28 -0.12
C ASP A 103 -28.35 6.33 -0.98
N TRP A 104 -28.97 6.62 -2.12
CA TRP A 104 -28.46 7.60 -3.09
C TRP A 104 -28.41 9.04 -2.54
N SER A 105 -29.10 9.33 -1.43
CA SER A 105 -29.07 10.67 -0.82
C SER A 105 -27.69 11.01 -0.23
N GLN A 106 -26.95 10.00 0.22
CA GLN A 106 -25.59 10.16 0.75
C GLN A 106 -24.55 10.48 -0.32
N ILE A 107 -24.87 10.20 -1.59
CA ILE A 107 -23.98 10.56 -2.70
C ILE A 107 -24.01 12.07 -2.93
N ALA A 108 -25.18 12.71 -2.75
CA ALA A 108 -25.30 14.16 -2.90
C ALA A 108 -24.54 14.95 -1.80
N SER A 109 -24.32 14.33 -0.64
CA SER A 109 -23.52 14.91 0.45
C SER A 109 -22.04 14.51 0.40
N ALA A 110 -21.63 13.70 -0.58
CA ALA A 110 -20.24 13.29 -0.73
C ALA A 110 -19.36 14.50 -1.05
N PRO A 111 -18.14 14.58 -0.47
CA PRO A 111 -17.22 15.66 -0.77
C PRO A 111 -16.82 15.63 -2.25
N TRP A 112 -16.58 16.82 -2.83
CA TRP A 112 -16.31 16.96 -4.26
C TRP A 112 -15.14 16.10 -4.77
N TRP A 113 -14.16 15.80 -3.90
CA TRP A 113 -13.02 14.95 -4.25
C TRP A 113 -13.36 13.47 -4.44
N ALA A 114 -14.51 13.00 -3.93
CA ALA A 114 -14.97 11.62 -4.13
C ALA A 114 -15.20 11.30 -5.62
N TRP A 115 -15.48 12.32 -6.43
CA TRP A 115 -15.73 12.20 -7.87
C TRP A 115 -14.45 12.18 -8.72
N ILE A 116 -13.33 12.62 -8.15
CA ILE A 116 -12.05 12.71 -8.88
C ILE A 116 -11.48 11.33 -9.19
N GLY A 117 -11.82 10.31 -8.39
CA GLY A 117 -11.31 8.95 -8.59
C GLY A 117 -11.58 8.42 -10.00
N GLY A 118 -12.80 8.63 -10.52
CA GLY A 118 -13.15 8.24 -11.89
C GLY A 118 -12.38 9.01 -12.96
N ILE A 119 -12.16 10.32 -12.75
CA ILE A 119 -11.38 11.17 -13.64
C ILE A 119 -9.92 10.70 -13.69
N ALA A 120 -9.32 10.43 -12.53
CA ALA A 120 -7.94 9.95 -12.43
C ALA A 120 -7.76 8.61 -13.16
N GLY A 121 -8.73 7.68 -13.02
CA GLY A 121 -8.74 6.41 -13.75
C GLY A 121 -8.80 6.60 -15.27
N ALA A 122 -9.68 7.49 -15.76
CA ALA A 122 -9.80 7.77 -17.18
C ALA A 122 -8.52 8.41 -17.77
N VAL A 123 -7.94 9.39 -17.05
CA VAL A 123 -6.67 10.01 -17.42
C VAL A 123 -5.55 8.98 -17.45
N PHE A 124 -5.49 8.07 -16.48
CA PHE A 124 -4.50 6.99 -16.44
C PHE A 124 -4.65 6.05 -17.65
N VAL A 125 -5.86 5.60 -17.94
CA VAL A 125 -6.15 4.68 -19.07
C VAL A 125 -5.73 5.29 -20.41
N VAL A 126 -6.14 6.53 -20.68
CA VAL A 126 -5.81 7.23 -21.93
C VAL A 126 -4.33 7.58 -21.97
N GLY A 127 -3.77 8.06 -20.87
CA GLY A 127 -2.35 8.38 -20.73
C GLY A 127 -1.46 7.17 -20.99
N ALA A 128 -1.80 6.01 -20.42
CA ALA A 128 -1.09 4.76 -20.68
C ALA A 128 -1.10 4.40 -22.17
N ALA A 129 -2.25 4.50 -22.83
CA ALA A 129 -2.37 4.24 -24.26
C ALA A 129 -1.52 5.19 -25.13
N VAL A 130 -1.27 6.42 -24.68
CA VAL A 130 -0.44 7.41 -25.38
C VAL A 130 1.06 7.23 -25.10
N ILE A 131 1.41 6.95 -23.84
CA ILE A 131 2.79 7.00 -23.36
C ILE A 131 3.51 5.66 -23.60
N VAL A 132 2.84 4.53 -23.35
CA VAL A 132 3.45 3.19 -23.44
C VAL A 132 4.08 2.92 -24.83
N PRO A 133 3.45 3.25 -25.97
CA PRO A 133 4.08 3.07 -27.29
C PRO A 133 5.36 3.88 -27.49
N LYS A 134 5.56 4.97 -26.72
CA LYS A 134 6.72 5.88 -26.85
C LYS A 134 7.85 5.53 -25.90
N THR A 135 7.53 5.02 -24.72
CA THR A 135 8.51 4.75 -23.65
C THR A 135 8.78 3.26 -23.44
N GLY A 136 7.95 2.38 -24.00
CA GLY A 136 7.86 0.99 -23.57
C GLY A 136 7.13 0.84 -22.24
N SER A 137 6.61 -0.37 -21.99
CA SER A 137 5.80 -0.66 -20.79
C SER A 137 6.61 -0.56 -19.50
N VAL A 138 7.85 -1.04 -19.49
CA VAL A 138 8.63 -1.11 -18.24
C VAL A 138 8.95 0.28 -17.69
N LEU A 139 9.45 1.19 -18.54
CA LEU A 139 9.74 2.57 -18.16
C LEU A 139 8.48 3.33 -17.70
N PHE A 140 7.36 3.17 -18.43
CA PHE A 140 6.08 3.76 -18.04
C PHE A 140 5.65 3.32 -16.64
N LEU A 141 5.70 2.02 -16.37
CA LEU A 141 5.24 1.45 -15.10
C LEU A 141 6.12 1.87 -13.93
N LEU A 142 7.44 1.94 -14.12
CA LEU A 142 8.35 2.43 -13.08
C LEU A 142 8.07 3.90 -12.75
N ALA A 143 7.83 4.74 -13.76
CA ALA A 143 7.46 6.14 -13.55
C ALA A 143 6.10 6.27 -12.84
N VAL A 144 5.13 5.39 -13.15
CA VAL A 144 3.84 5.33 -12.45
C VAL A 144 4.01 4.93 -10.99
N VAL A 145 4.75 3.87 -10.71
CA VAL A 145 5.00 3.40 -9.33
C VAL A 145 5.71 4.48 -8.51
N LEU A 146 6.68 5.16 -9.11
CA LEU A 146 7.35 6.34 -8.54
C LEU A 146 6.34 7.42 -8.15
N GLY A 147 5.44 7.81 -9.08
CA GLY A 147 4.40 8.79 -8.82
C GLY A 147 3.38 8.36 -7.76
N GLN A 148 2.98 7.08 -7.77
CA GLN A 148 2.07 6.49 -6.77
C GLN A 148 2.68 6.51 -5.37
N MET A 149 3.97 6.17 -5.23
CA MET A 149 4.68 6.21 -3.95
C MET A 149 4.74 7.63 -3.39
N LEU A 150 5.13 8.60 -4.21
CA LEU A 150 5.18 10.02 -3.81
C LEU A 150 3.80 10.53 -3.40
N GLY A 151 2.77 10.24 -4.22
CA GLY A 151 1.39 10.62 -3.92
C GLY A 151 0.88 10.00 -2.62
N ALA A 152 1.17 8.71 -2.37
CA ALA A 152 0.79 8.01 -1.15
C ALA A 152 1.44 8.62 0.09
N VAL A 153 2.73 8.98 0.03
CA VAL A 153 3.41 9.67 1.14
C VAL A 153 2.74 10.98 1.46
N VAL A 154 2.48 11.81 0.45
CA VAL A 154 1.83 13.11 0.63
C VAL A 154 0.45 12.91 1.25
N ALA A 155 -0.35 11.98 0.71
CA ALA A 155 -1.68 11.69 1.22
C ALA A 155 -1.68 11.24 2.68
N ASP A 156 -0.82 10.28 3.03
CA ASP A 156 -0.67 9.74 4.39
C ASP A 156 -0.21 10.80 5.40
N THR A 157 0.71 11.67 4.98
CA THR A 157 1.35 12.67 5.87
C THR A 157 0.41 13.81 6.22
N TYR A 158 -0.42 14.22 5.27
CA TYR A 158 -1.38 15.30 5.46
C TYR A 158 -2.80 14.81 5.80
N GLY A 159 -3.01 13.49 5.93
CA GLY A 159 -4.33 12.92 6.20
C GLY A 159 -5.34 13.25 5.10
N MET A 160 -4.88 13.27 3.84
CA MET A 160 -5.74 13.62 2.71
C MET A 160 -6.92 12.65 2.59
N TRP A 161 -8.07 13.16 2.13
CA TRP A 161 -9.29 12.37 1.88
C TRP A 161 -9.85 11.66 3.13
N GLY A 162 -9.57 12.19 4.32
CA GLY A 162 -10.02 11.60 5.59
C GLY A 162 -9.18 10.40 6.05
N LEU A 163 -8.01 10.17 5.43
CA LEU A 163 -7.06 9.18 5.89
C LEU A 163 -6.53 9.55 7.30
N PRO A 164 -6.33 8.57 8.20
CA PRO A 164 -5.62 8.80 9.44
C PRO A 164 -4.21 9.34 9.15
N VAL A 165 -3.84 10.46 9.78
CA VAL A 165 -2.49 11.03 9.63
C VAL A 165 -1.46 10.00 10.13
N GLN A 166 -0.61 9.53 9.22
CA GLN A 166 0.44 8.57 9.53
C GLN A 166 1.79 9.32 9.58
N PRO A 167 2.45 9.40 10.75
CA PRO A 167 3.74 10.06 10.85
C PRO A 167 4.78 9.31 9.99
N ILE A 168 5.56 10.06 9.22
CA ILE A 168 6.64 9.49 8.43
C ILE A 168 7.79 9.12 9.38
N SER A 169 8.03 7.82 9.57
CA SER A 169 9.20 7.34 10.29
C SER A 169 10.45 7.34 9.39
N LEU A 170 11.64 7.41 10.00
CA LEU A 170 12.91 7.27 9.27
C LEU A 170 13.00 5.95 8.49
N ALA A 171 12.43 4.87 9.03
CA ALA A 171 12.36 3.59 8.33
C ALA A 171 11.49 3.65 7.07
N LYS A 172 10.35 4.36 7.10
CA LYS A 172 9.49 4.58 5.93
C LYS A 172 10.22 5.41 4.87
N LEU A 173 10.93 6.48 5.28
CA LEU A 173 11.77 7.26 4.37
C LEU A 173 12.87 6.42 3.72
N ALA A 174 13.58 5.60 4.49
CA ALA A 174 14.63 4.75 3.97
C ALA A 174 14.09 3.72 2.96
N GLY A 175 12.98 3.05 3.29
CA GLY A 175 12.34 2.08 2.39
C GLY A 175 11.86 2.72 1.09
N ILE A 176 11.24 3.89 1.16
CA ILE A 176 10.81 4.63 -0.03
C ILE A 176 12.04 5.05 -0.84
N SER A 177 13.05 5.64 -0.20
CA SER A 177 14.29 6.06 -0.88
C SER A 177 14.95 4.91 -1.63
N LEU A 178 14.92 3.68 -1.07
CA LEU A 178 15.45 2.49 -1.74
C LEU A 178 14.65 2.12 -2.99
N VAL A 179 13.31 2.18 -2.92
CA VAL A 179 12.43 1.95 -4.09
C VAL A 179 12.68 3.00 -5.16
N LEU A 180 12.76 4.28 -4.78
CA LEU A 180 13.04 5.39 -5.70
C LEU A 180 14.42 5.23 -6.36
N ALA A 181 15.44 4.90 -5.57
CA ALA A 181 16.80 4.68 -6.07
C ALA A 181 16.85 3.50 -7.06
N GLY A 182 16.21 2.38 -6.72
CA GLY A 182 16.10 1.22 -7.62
C GLY A 182 15.41 1.57 -8.95
N ALA A 183 14.33 2.35 -8.89
CA ALA A 183 13.64 2.82 -10.09
C ALA A 183 14.54 3.74 -10.94
N ILE A 184 15.23 4.71 -10.33
CA ILE A 184 16.14 5.62 -11.04
C ILE A 184 17.29 4.85 -11.71
N VAL A 185 17.91 3.91 -10.99
CA VAL A 185 19.00 3.08 -11.55
C VAL A 185 18.51 2.30 -12.77
N PHE A 186 17.33 1.67 -12.68
CA PHE A 186 16.75 0.96 -13.81
C PHE A 186 16.54 1.88 -15.01
N ILE A 187 15.94 3.06 -14.78
CA ILE A 187 15.66 4.05 -15.82
C ILE A 187 16.95 4.51 -16.50
N LEU A 188 18.03 4.74 -15.75
CA LEU A 188 19.32 5.15 -16.30
C LEU A 188 20.06 4.04 -17.05
N SER A 189 19.75 2.77 -16.77
CA SER A 189 20.35 1.60 -17.42
C SER A 189 19.66 1.16 -18.72
N SER A 190 18.49 1.72 -19.02
CA SER A 190 17.64 1.40 -20.18
C SER A 190 17.92 2.33 -21.35
#